data_AF-A0A5S9MFZ9-F1
#
_entry.id   AF-A0A5S9MFZ9-F1
#
_cell.length_a   1.000
_cell.length_b   1.000
_cell.length_c   1.000
_cell.angle_alpha   90.00
_cell.angle_beta   90.00
_cell.angle_gamma   90.00
#
_symmetry.space_group_name_H-M   'P 1'
#
loop_
_entity.id
_entity.type
_entity.pdbx_description
1 polymer ?
#
loop_
_entity_poly.entity_id
_entity_poly.type
_entity_poly.pdbx_seq_one_letter_code
_entity_poly.pdbx_strand_id
1 'polypeptide(L)' 'MKALRWHDQKDIRLEEIDEPTVAPGKVKLKVKWCGICGSDLHEYLGGPIFIPVNEPHPLTKKKSTRYTGTRVLW' A
#
# COMPACT_ATOMS: atom_id res chain seq x y z
N MET A 1 7.79 0.87 11.58
CA MET A 1 8.46 1.15 10.30
C MET A 1 7.57 2.07 9.49
N LYS A 2 8.15 3.06 8.81
CA LYS A 2 7.38 4.04 8.03
C LYS A 2 6.77 3.40 6.78
N ALA A 3 5.51 3.72 6.51
CA ALA A 3 4.81 3.34 5.30
C ALA A 3 3.83 4.43 4.87
N LEU A 4 3.77 4.68 3.57
CA LEU A 4 2.73 5.50 2.97
C LEU A 4 1.49 4.61 2.72
N ARG A 5 0.31 5.01 3.22
CA ARG A 5 -0.92 4.22 3.15
C ARG A 5 -2.08 5.06 2.62
N TRP A 6 -2.80 4.48 1.67
CA TRP A 6 -4.02 5.05 1.13
C TRP A 6 -5.20 4.69 2.04
N HIS A 7 -6.00 5.70 2.39
CA HIS A 7 -7.20 5.54 3.22
C HIS A 7 -8.46 5.82 2.43
N ASP A 8 -8.44 6.87 1.62
CA ASP A 8 -9.51 7.29 0.73
C ASP A 8 -8.96 8.15 -0.42
N GLN A 9 -9.83 8.54 -1.36
CA GLN A 9 -9.52 9.50 -2.41
C GLN A 9 -8.97 10.79 -1.77
N LYS A 10 -7.82 11.25 -2.27
CA LYS A 10 -7.05 12.38 -1.73
C LYS A 10 -6.59 12.23 -0.28
N ASP A 11 -6.64 11.02 0.30
CA ASP A 11 -6.22 10.74 1.67
C ASP A 11 -5.15 9.65 1.69
N ILE A 12 -3.89 10.10 1.63
CA ILE A 12 -2.71 9.26 1.76
C ILE A 12 -1.91 9.76 2.96
N ARG A 13 -1.58 8.85 3.88
CA ARG A 13 -0.95 9.19 5.16
C ARG A 13 0.38 8.45 5.32
N LEU A 14 1.36 9.15 5.88
CA LEU A 14 2.61 8.54 6.32
C LEU A 14 2.40 8.04 7.75
N GLU A 15 2.53 6.72 7.95
CA GLU A 15 2.25 6.07 9.22
C GLU A 15 3.44 5.22 9.68
N GLU A 16 3.54 5.00 10.98
CA GLU A 16 4.37 3.94 11.56
C GLU A 16 3.52 2.67 11.69
N ILE A 17 4.00 1.58 11.09
CA ILE A 17 3.38 0.26 11.14
C ILE A 17 4.33 -0.77 11.72
N ASP A 18 3.79 -1.89 12.19
CA ASP A 18 4.61 -3.02 12.60
C ASP A 18 5.45 -3.54 11.44
N GLU A 19 6.70 -3.87 11.74
CA GLU A 19 7.60 -4.43 10.76
C GLU A 19 7.18 -5.87 10.42
N PRO A 20 6.97 -6.22 9.14
CA PRO A 20 6.46 -7.53 8.78
C PRO A 20 7.49 -8.64 9.09
N THR A 21 7.00 -9.73 9.66
CA THR A 21 7.75 -10.99 9.84
C THR A 21 7.81 -11.75 8.52
N VAL A 22 8.94 -12.41 8.26
CA VAL A 22 9.13 -13.21 7.05
C VAL A 22 8.45 -14.55 7.22
N ALA A 23 7.46 -14.83 6.36
CA ALA A 23 6.79 -16.12 6.28
C ALA A 23 7.50 -17.06 5.27
N PRO A 24 7.31 -18.38 5.36
CA PRO A 24 7.81 -19.32 4.36
C PRO A 24 7.42 -18.91 2.94
N GLY A 25 8.37 -18.99 2.00
CA GLY A 25 8.17 -18.59 0.60
C GLY A 25 8.10 -17.08 0.36
N LYS A 26 8.50 -16.25 1.34
CA LYS A 26 8.62 -14.78 1.21
C LYS A 26 10.03 -14.31 1.53
N VAL A 27 10.38 -13.14 1.00
CA VAL A 27 11.66 -12.45 1.27
C VAL A 27 11.36 -11.03 1.73
N LYS A 28 12.18 -10.52 2.65
CA LYS A 28 12.12 -9.13 3.12
C LYS A 28 13.14 -8.28 2.39
N LEU A 29 12.68 -7.17 1.83
CA LEU A 29 13.50 -6.22 1.12
C LEU A 29 13.52 -4.89 1.88
N LYS A 30 14.70 -4.27 1.94
CA LYS A 30 14.88 -2.88 2.38
C LYS A 30 14.86 -2.00 1.14
N VAL A 31 13.83 -1.17 0.99
CA VAL A 31 13.53 -0.43 -0.24
C VAL A 31 14.29 0.89 -0.26
N LYS A 32 15.36 0.97 -1.05
CA LYS A 32 16.18 2.19 -1.17
C LYS A 32 15.51 3.30 -1.96
N TRP A 33 14.83 2.93 -3.04
CA TRP A 33 14.19 3.86 -3.96
C TRP A 33 12.88 3.25 -4.48
N CYS A 34 11.85 4.08 -4.62
CA CYS A 34 10.60 3.70 -5.26
C CYS A 34 10.03 4.95 -5.92
N GLY A 35 9.71 4.86 -7.21
CA GLY A 35 9.13 5.95 -7.97
C GLY A 35 7.60 6.00 -7.82
N ILE A 36 7.02 7.13 -8.21
CA ILE A 36 5.57 7.32 -8.29
C ILE A 36 5.14 7.00 -9.72
N CYS A 37 4.20 6.08 -9.88
CA CYS A 37 3.60 5.78 -11.19
C CYS A 37 2.38 6.69 -11.44
N GLY A 38 2.01 6.88 -12.71
CA GLY A 38 0.75 7.56 -13.06
C GLY A 38 -0.49 6.90 -12.46
N SER A 39 -0.46 5.57 -12.28
CA SER A 39 -1.54 4.83 -11.59
C SER A 39 -1.70 5.23 -10.12
N ASP A 40 -0.60 5.57 -9.44
CA ASP A 40 -0.66 6.02 -8.04
C ASP A 40 -1.37 7.37 -7.96
N LEU A 41 -1.14 8.25 -8.96
CA LEU A 41 -1.83 9.52 -9.06
C LEU A 41 -3.31 9.35 -9.42
N HIS A 42 -3.66 8.38 -10.27
CA HIS A 42 -5.06 8.06 -10.57
C HIS A 42 -5.81 7.59 -9.31
N GLU A 43 -5.19 6.76 -8.47
CA GLU A 43 -5.78 6.34 -7.19
C GLU A 43 -5.92 7.49 -6.19
N TYR A 44 -4.97 8.43 -6.17
CA TYR A 44 -5.05 9.60 -5.32
C TYR A 44 -6.16 10.56 -5.77
N LEU A 45 -6.25 10.86 -7.07
CA LEU A 45 -7.17 11.88 -7.58
C LEU A 45 -8.57 11.36 -7.88
N GLY A 46 -8.73 10.09 -8.23
CA GLY A 46 -10.00 9.51 -8.69
C GLY A 46 -10.25 8.07 -8.24
N GLY A 47 -9.48 7.59 -7.26
CA GLY A 47 -9.70 6.28 -6.65
C GLY A 47 -11.01 6.20 -5.86
N PRO A 48 -11.43 4.99 -5.46
CA PRO A 48 -10.71 3.72 -5.64
C PRO A 48 -10.93 3.10 -7.03
N ILE A 49 -9.84 2.74 -7.74
CA ILE A 49 -9.90 2.03 -9.04
C ILE A 49 -9.45 0.57 -8.87
N PHE A 50 -8.29 0.34 -8.28
CA PHE A 50 -7.68 -0.97 -8.02
C PHE A 50 -7.64 -1.32 -6.54
N ILE A 51 -7.66 -0.32 -5.65
CA ILE A 51 -7.66 -0.53 -4.21
C ILE A 51 -9.04 -1.05 -3.76
N PRO A 52 -9.16 -2.28 -3.24
CA PRO A 52 -10.44 -2.84 -2.81
C PRO A 52 -10.90 -2.18 -1.52
N VAL A 53 -12.06 -1.50 -1.56
CA VAL A 53 -12.63 -0.81 -0.39
C VAL A 53 -13.81 -1.58 0.23
N ASN A 54 -14.68 -2.16 -0.59
CA ASN A 54 -15.93 -2.78 -0.13
C ASN A 54 -15.69 -4.24 0.29
N GLU A 55 -15.16 -5.04 -0.62
CA GLU A 55 -14.92 -6.47 -0.42
C GLU A 55 -13.42 -6.78 -0.44
N PRO A 56 -12.92 -7.72 0.38
CA PRO A 56 -11.52 -8.12 0.33
C PRO A 56 -11.16 -8.71 -1.03
N HIS A 57 -10.01 -8.35 -1.57
CA HIS A 57 -9.57 -8.88 -2.86
C HIS A 57 -9.41 -10.41 -2.80
N PRO A 58 -9.87 -11.17 -3.83
CA PRO A 58 -9.96 -12.63 -3.80
C PRO A 58 -8.66 -13.35 -3.42
N LEU A 59 -7.51 -12.83 -3.86
CA LEU A 59 -6.20 -13.46 -3.61
C LEU A 59 -5.50 -12.94 -2.34
N THR A 60 -5.52 -11.63 -2.12
CA THR A 60 -4.76 -11.01 -1.03
C THR A 60 -5.53 -11.04 0.29
N LYS A 61 -6.87 -11.20 0.22
CA LYS A 61 -7.82 -11.13 1.33
C LYS A 61 -7.71 -9.82 2.13
N LYS A 62 -7.17 -8.76 1.53
CA LYS A 62 -6.98 -7.44 2.15
C LYS A 62 -7.99 -6.42 1.59
N LYS A 63 -8.16 -5.32 2.33
CA LYS A 63 -8.94 -4.13 1.95
C LYS A 63 -8.24 -2.83 2.38
N SER A 64 -8.60 -1.72 1.73
CA SER A 64 -8.15 -0.31 1.86
C SER A 64 -6.97 -0.08 2.81
N THR A 65 -7.18 -0.08 4.12
CA THR A 65 -6.13 0.28 5.07
C THR A 65 -4.94 -0.67 4.96
N ARG A 66 -5.13 -1.97 4.70
CA ARG A 66 -4.01 -2.94 4.56
C ARG A 66 -3.34 -2.92 3.19
N TYR A 67 -3.84 -2.13 2.23
CA TYR A 67 -3.21 -1.91 0.94
C TYR A 67 -2.18 -0.79 1.07
N THR A 68 -0.94 -1.20 1.31
CA THR A 68 0.22 -0.33 1.10
C THR A 68 0.40 -0.17 -0.41
N GLY A 69 -0.34 0.76 -1.02
CA GLY A 69 0.06 1.36 -2.30
C GLY A 69 1.43 2.00 -2.08
N THR A 70 2.42 1.52 -2.82
CA THR A 70 3.79 2.09 -2.88
C THR A 70 4.51 2.10 -1.53
N ARG A 71 5.16 0.97 -1.21
CA ARG A 71 6.07 0.83 -0.06
C ARG A 71 7.31 1.70 -0.24
N VAL A 72 7.29 2.91 0.29
CA VAL A 72 8.43 3.85 0.40
C VAL A 72 8.39 4.33 1.87
N LEU A 73 9.42 4.32 2.71
CA LEU A 73 10.89 4.31 2.63
C LEU A 73 11.41 3.47 3.82
N TRP A 74 12.46 2.65 3.68
CA TRP A 74 13.90 2.94 3.84
C TRP A 74 14.78 1.88 3.16
#